data_AF-A0AAW9DLL3-F1
#
_entry.id   AF-A0AAW9DLL3-F1
#
_cell.length_a   1.000
_cell.length_b   1.000
_cell.length_c   1.000
_cell.angle_alpha   90.00
_cell.angle_beta   90.00
_cell.angle_gamma   90.00
#
_symmetry.space_group_name_H-M   'P 1'
#
loop_
_entity.id
_entity.type
_entity.pdbx_description
1 polymer ?
#
loop_
_entity_poly.entity_id
_entity_poly.type
_entity_poly.pdbx_seq_one_letter_code
_entity_poly.pdbx_strand_id
1 'polypeptide(L)'
;LEAVAGQVGFDYEIEERAYGGAGIDVACHPLPDATLQACRQADAILLAAIGSPQYDNAAVRPEQGLLQLRKELGLFANIRPVKIFDSLKDYSPLKADRLAGVDLVMVRELTGGIYFGEHILETDQASDSNTYQVEEIERVVRSAFDLA
;
A
#
# COMPACT_ATOMS: atom_id res chain seq x y z
N LEU A 1 5.05 4.91 -18.60
CA LEU A 1 6.51 4.94 -18.42
C LEU A 1 7.19 4.99 -19.78
N GLU A 2 6.98 4.00 -20.65
CA GLU A 2 7.53 3.96 -22.01
C GLU A 2 7.39 5.29 -22.78
N ALA A 3 6.16 5.80 -22.89
CA ALA A 3 5.88 7.02 -23.66
C ALA A 3 6.60 8.29 -23.16
N VAL A 4 7.03 8.32 -21.89
CA VAL A 4 7.69 9.49 -21.29
C VAL A 4 9.19 9.32 -21.10
N ALA A 5 9.70 8.09 -21.07
CA ALA A 5 11.11 7.77 -20.83
C ALA A 5 12.04 8.49 -21.83
N GLY A 6 11.73 8.38 -23.13
CA GLY A 6 12.51 9.04 -24.19
C GLY A 6 12.40 10.57 -24.20
N GLN A 7 11.38 11.15 -23.56
CA GLN A 7 11.20 12.60 -23.48
C GLN A 7 11.96 13.22 -22.30
N VAL A 8 12.00 12.50 -21.18
CA VAL A 8 12.62 12.95 -19.92
C VAL A 8 14.08 12.50 -19.82
N GLY A 9 14.49 11.52 -20.64
CA GLY A 9 15.88 11.05 -20.70
C GLY A 9 16.26 10.14 -19.55
N PHE A 10 15.40 9.18 -19.20
CA PHE A 10 15.72 8.12 -18.24
C PHE A 10 15.48 6.74 -18.84
N ASP A 11 16.34 5.79 -18.48
CA ASP A 11 16.19 4.38 -18.82
C ASP A 11 15.45 3.64 -17.71
N TYR A 12 14.74 2.58 -18.07
CA TYR A 12 14.08 1.71 -17.11
C TYR A 12 14.01 0.27 -17.63
N GLU A 13 13.95 -0.69 -16.71
CA GLU A 13 13.68 -2.09 -16.97
C GLU A 13 12.45 -2.52 -16.16
N ILE A 14 11.62 -3.41 -16.72
CA ILE A 14 10.47 -3.97 -16.02
C ILE A 14 10.69 -5.47 -15.89
N GLU A 15 10.70 -5.94 -14.65
CA GLU A 15 10.71 -7.36 -14.33
C GLU A 15 9.35 -7.76 -13.75
N GLU A 16 8.59 -8.58 -14.47
CA GLU A 16 7.28 -9.06 -14.01
C GLU A 16 7.43 -10.23 -13.03
N ARG A 17 6.69 -10.17 -11.92
CA ARG A 17 6.71 -11.20 -10.86
C ARG A 17 5.31 -11.57 -10.38
N ALA A 18 5.13 -12.85 -10.05
CA ALA A 18 3.86 -13.35 -9.52
C ALA A 18 3.61 -12.83 -8.10
N TYR A 19 2.41 -12.33 -7.85
CA TYR A 19 2.03 -11.72 -6.58
C TYR A 19 0.53 -11.85 -6.32
N GLY A 20 0.11 -11.78 -5.05
CA GLY A 20 -1.28 -11.95 -4.64
C GLY A 20 -1.82 -13.32 -5.05
N GLY A 21 -2.97 -13.36 -5.71
CA GLY A 21 -3.57 -14.62 -6.17
C GLY A 21 -2.65 -15.41 -7.11
N ALA A 22 -2.00 -14.74 -8.07
CA ALA A 22 -1.05 -15.39 -8.97
C ALA A 22 0.15 -15.99 -8.22
N GLY A 23 0.57 -15.37 -7.11
CA GLY A 23 1.58 -15.95 -6.22
C GLY A 23 1.09 -17.21 -5.51
N ILE A 24 -0.15 -17.18 -5.01
CA ILE A 24 -0.80 -18.33 -4.38
C ILE A 24 -0.89 -19.51 -5.37
N ASP A 25 -1.25 -19.25 -6.61
CA ASP A 25 -1.45 -20.30 -7.61
C ASP A 25 -0.14 -21.03 -7.97
N VAL A 26 1.00 -20.31 -8.00
CA VAL A 26 2.29 -20.87 -8.40
C VAL A 26 3.16 -21.36 -7.25
N ALA A 27 2.98 -20.82 -6.05
CA ALA A 27 3.86 -21.07 -4.90
C ALA A 27 3.10 -21.29 -3.57
N CYS A 28 1.77 -21.39 -3.61
CA CYS A 28 0.91 -21.50 -2.42
C CYS A 28 1.10 -20.35 -1.41
N HIS A 29 1.64 -19.21 -1.84
CA HIS A 29 1.92 -18.06 -1.00
C HIS A 29 1.73 -16.73 -1.77
N PRO A 30 1.06 -15.71 -1.20
CA PRO A 30 0.71 -14.49 -1.92
C PRO A 30 1.91 -13.58 -2.22
N LEU A 31 3.03 -13.77 -1.51
CA LEU A 31 4.31 -13.13 -1.77
C LEU A 31 5.38 -14.22 -1.89
N PRO A 32 5.60 -14.79 -3.08
CA PRO A 32 6.68 -15.76 -3.28
C PRO A 32 8.05 -15.15 -2.96
N ASP A 33 8.98 -15.96 -2.43
CA ASP A 33 10.32 -15.47 -2.06
C ASP A 33 11.08 -14.83 -3.23
N ALA A 34 10.94 -15.39 -4.44
CA ALA A 34 11.53 -14.84 -5.65
C ALA A 34 11.00 -13.43 -5.96
N THR A 35 9.71 -13.18 -5.70
CA THR A 35 9.10 -11.86 -5.86
C THR A 35 9.62 -10.89 -4.81
N LEU A 36 9.73 -11.31 -3.55
CA LEU A 36 10.30 -10.47 -2.49
C LEU A 36 11.77 -10.11 -2.77
N GLN A 37 12.55 -11.06 -3.26
CA GLN A 37 13.95 -10.84 -3.64
C GLN A 37 14.06 -9.82 -4.78
N ALA A 38 13.24 -9.95 -5.82
CA ALA A 38 13.18 -8.98 -6.91
C ALA A 38 12.81 -7.58 -6.41
N CYS A 39 11.80 -7.48 -5.53
CA CYS A 39 11.39 -6.22 -4.92
C CYS A 39 12.50 -5.57 -4.09
N ARG A 40 13.37 -6.34 -3.42
CA ARG A 40 14.53 -5.82 -2.67
C ARG A 40 15.65 -5.32 -3.59
N GLN A 41 15.69 -5.77 -4.83
CA GLN A 41 16.70 -5.40 -5.83
C GLN A 41 16.25 -4.26 -6.75
N ALA A 42 14.93 -4.03 -6.85
CA ALA A 42 14.36 -2.99 -7.69
C ALA A 42 14.38 -1.60 -7.04
N ASP A 43 14.53 -0.56 -7.85
CA ASP A 43 14.45 0.85 -7.40
C ASP A 43 13.01 1.26 -7.02
N ALA A 44 12.02 0.67 -7.68
CA ALA A 44 10.61 0.93 -7.44
C ALA A 44 9.74 -0.30 -7.76
N ILE A 45 8.57 -0.35 -7.13
CA ILE A 45 7.60 -1.43 -7.34
C ILE A 45 6.32 -0.82 -7.91
N LEU A 46 5.94 -1.22 -9.12
CA LEU A 46 4.65 -0.90 -9.70
C LEU A 46 3.65 -2.01 -9.35
N LEU A 47 2.81 -1.77 -8.35
CA LEU A 47 1.78 -2.71 -7.91
C LEU A 47 0.40 -2.24 -8.40
N ALA A 48 -0.35 -3.15 -9.01
CA ALA A 48 -1.74 -2.94 -9.41
C ALA A 48 -2.72 -3.33 -8.29
N ALA A 49 -3.81 -4.02 -8.63
CA ALA A 49 -4.78 -4.54 -7.67
C ALA A 49 -4.45 -5.98 -7.25
N ILE A 50 -4.89 -6.35 -6.05
CA ILE A 50 -4.89 -7.72 -5.55
C ILE A 50 -6.28 -8.06 -4.99
N GLY A 51 -6.53 -9.34 -4.76
CA GLY A 51 -7.79 -9.85 -4.25
C GLY A 51 -8.63 -10.51 -5.34
N SER A 52 -9.48 -11.46 -4.94
CA SER A 52 -10.48 -12.11 -5.77
C SER A 52 -11.48 -12.82 -4.85
N PRO A 53 -12.78 -12.87 -5.18
CA PRO A 53 -13.79 -13.58 -4.37
C PRO A 53 -13.44 -15.04 -4.05
N GLN A 54 -12.60 -15.68 -4.86
CA GLN A 54 -12.14 -17.05 -4.61
C GLN A 54 -11.32 -17.19 -3.30
N TYR A 55 -10.80 -16.09 -2.76
CA TYR A 55 -9.99 -16.08 -1.54
C TYR A 55 -10.73 -15.57 -0.29
N ASP A 56 -12.02 -15.22 -0.38
CA ASP A 56 -12.76 -14.58 0.72
C ASP A 56 -12.78 -15.42 2.01
N ASN A 57 -12.86 -16.74 1.87
CA ASN A 57 -12.85 -17.70 2.99
C ASN A 57 -11.57 -18.56 3.02
N ALA A 58 -10.54 -18.18 2.27
CA ALA A 58 -9.28 -18.91 2.24
C ALA A 58 -8.41 -18.55 3.45
N ALA A 59 -7.69 -19.54 3.98
CA ALA A 59 -6.70 -19.30 5.04
C ALA A 59 -5.53 -18.42 4.55
N VAL A 60 -5.15 -18.61 3.29
CA VAL A 60 -4.12 -17.83 2.60
C VAL A 60 -4.80 -16.85 1.66
N ARG A 61 -4.57 -15.55 1.86
CA ARG A 61 -5.25 -14.46 1.15
C ARG A 61 -4.25 -13.50 0.52
N PRO A 62 -4.56 -12.92 -0.66
CA PRO A 62 -3.67 -11.95 -1.32
C PRO A 62 -3.23 -10.79 -0.42
N GLU A 63 -4.12 -10.30 0.45
CA GLU A 63 -3.89 -9.15 1.34
C GLU A 63 -2.79 -9.42 2.37
N GLN A 64 -2.58 -10.68 2.77
CA GLN A 64 -1.48 -11.05 3.67
C GLN A 64 -0.12 -10.75 3.02
N GLY A 65 0.02 -11.01 1.72
CA GLY A 65 1.22 -10.68 0.95
C GLY A 65 1.51 -9.18 0.93
N LEU A 66 0.46 -8.34 0.87
CA LEU A 66 0.60 -6.88 0.91
C LEU A 66 1.06 -6.35 2.25
N LEU A 67 0.52 -6.87 3.34
CA LEU A 67 0.98 -6.52 4.69
C LEU A 67 2.42 -6.97 4.90
N GLN A 68 2.76 -8.18 4.46
CA GLN A 68 4.11 -8.71 4.56
C GLN A 68 5.11 -7.91 3.71
N LEU A 69 4.81 -7.62 2.44
CA LEU A 69 5.68 -6.84 1.56
C LEU A 69 6.04 -5.49 2.18
N ARG A 70 5.02 -4.79 2.71
CA ARG A 70 5.22 -3.49 3.36
C ARG A 70 6.12 -3.59 4.58
N LYS A 71 5.94 -4.63 5.39
CA LYS A 71 6.77 -4.86 6.58
C LYS A 71 8.21 -5.21 6.20
N GLU A 72 8.39 -6.16 5.27
CA GLU A 72 9.70 -6.67 4.83
C GLU A 72 10.57 -5.59 4.18
N LEU A 73 9.95 -4.64 3.48
CA LEU A 73 10.61 -3.51 2.83
C LEU A 73 10.61 -2.23 3.67
N GLY A 74 10.01 -2.24 4.86
CA GLY A 74 9.93 -1.06 5.72
C GLY A 74 9.14 0.11 5.12
N LEU A 75 8.12 -0.17 4.30
CA LEU A 75 7.28 0.84 3.63
C LEU A 75 6.25 1.44 4.60
N PHE A 76 6.72 2.24 5.56
CA PHE A 76 5.91 2.74 6.66
C PHE A 76 5.01 3.93 6.28
N ALA A 77 5.38 4.75 5.29
CA ALA A 77 4.62 5.94 4.91
C ALA A 77 3.77 5.67 3.66
N ASN A 78 2.44 5.70 3.81
CA ASN A 78 1.51 5.66 2.70
C ASN A 78 1.04 7.06 2.33
N ILE A 79 1.44 7.51 1.14
CA ILE A 79 1.12 8.84 0.62
C ILE A 79 -0.11 8.74 -0.29
N ARG A 80 -1.16 9.51 0.02
CA ARG A 80 -2.42 9.54 -0.74
C ARG A 80 -2.79 10.98 -1.09
N PRO A 81 -2.34 11.49 -2.25
CA PRO A 81 -2.75 12.81 -2.72
C PRO A 81 -4.23 12.82 -3.10
N VAL A 82 -4.90 13.92 -2.79
CA VAL A 82 -6.30 14.21 -3.14
C VAL A 82 -6.34 15.57 -3.79
N LYS A 83 -6.66 15.60 -5.08
CA LYS A 83 -6.79 16.81 -5.87
C LYS A 83 -8.07 16.76 -6.68
N ILE A 84 -8.81 17.86 -6.68
CA ILE A 84 -10.03 17.99 -7.48
C ILE A 84 -9.69 18.72 -8.78
N PHE A 85 -9.89 18.02 -9.90
CA PHE A 85 -9.80 18.62 -11.23
C PHE A 85 -11.11 19.31 -11.59
N ASP A 86 -11.02 20.51 -12.16
CA ASP A 86 -12.19 21.30 -12.53
C ASP A 86 -13.17 20.52 -13.43
N SER A 87 -12.65 19.72 -14.36
CA SER A 87 -13.43 18.87 -15.26
C SER A 87 -14.15 17.71 -14.57
N LEU A 88 -13.82 17.40 -13.31
CA LEU A 88 -14.36 16.26 -12.57
C LEU A 88 -15.20 16.67 -11.35
N LYS A 89 -15.40 17.97 -11.10
CA LYS A 89 -16.10 18.48 -9.89
C LYS A 89 -17.50 17.92 -9.74
N ASP A 90 -18.25 17.76 -10.83
CA ASP A 90 -19.64 17.32 -10.82
C ASP A 90 -19.81 15.83 -10.47
N TYR A 91 -18.73 15.04 -10.48
CA TYR A 91 -18.73 13.65 -10.04
C TYR A 91 -18.51 13.51 -8.52
N SER A 92 -18.19 14.60 -7.84
CA SER A 92 -18.03 14.60 -6.39
C SER A 92 -19.39 14.59 -5.71
N PRO A 93 -19.55 13.86 -4.59
CA PRO A 93 -20.75 13.93 -3.77
C PRO A 93 -20.88 15.27 -3.01
N LEU A 94 -19.85 16.12 -3.01
CA LEU A 94 -19.83 17.41 -2.34
C LEU A 94 -20.22 18.53 -3.31
N LYS A 95 -20.83 19.60 -2.76
CA LYS A 95 -21.14 20.81 -3.54
C LYS A 95 -19.87 21.44 -4.12
N ALA A 96 -19.95 21.91 -5.36
CA ALA A 96 -18.80 22.44 -6.10
C ALA A 96 -18.10 23.62 -5.43
N ASP A 97 -18.84 24.48 -4.73
CA ASP A 97 -18.30 25.61 -3.95
C ASP A 97 -17.39 25.18 -2.80
N ARG A 98 -17.56 23.94 -2.29
CA ARG A 98 -16.70 23.35 -1.26
C ARG A 98 -15.46 22.64 -1.80
N LEU A 99 -15.36 22.47 -3.12
CA LEU A 99 -14.27 21.75 -3.77
C LEU A 99 -13.21 22.68 -4.36
N ALA A 100 -13.47 23.99 -4.36
CA ALA A 100 -12.53 24.98 -4.87
C ALA A 100 -11.23 24.95 -4.05
N GLY A 101 -10.10 24.73 -4.73
CA GLY A 101 -8.77 24.74 -4.11
C GLY A 101 -8.42 23.51 -3.29
N VAL A 102 -9.19 22.41 -3.37
CA VAL A 102 -8.82 21.15 -2.71
C VAL A 102 -7.59 20.54 -3.38
N ASP A 103 -6.47 20.63 -2.68
CA ASP A 103 -5.18 20.01 -2.99
C ASP A 103 -4.51 19.65 -1.67
N LEU A 104 -4.59 18.39 -1.27
CA LEU A 104 -4.06 17.90 0.00
C LEU A 104 -3.41 16.54 -0.16
N VAL A 105 -2.51 16.21 0.76
CA VAL A 105 -1.85 14.91 0.83
C VAL A 105 -2.12 14.28 2.18
N MET A 106 -2.70 13.08 2.17
CA MET A 106 -2.84 12.27 3.38
C MET A 106 -1.60 11.38 3.54
N VAL A 107 -0.92 11.50 4.67
CA VAL A 107 0.21 10.64 5.06
C VAL A 107 -0.26 9.69 6.15
N ARG A 108 -0.17 8.38 5.90
CA ARG A 108 -0.65 7.33 6.81
C ARG A 108 0.49 6.39 7.21
N GLU A 109 0.62 6.11 8.50
CA GLU A 109 1.48 5.02 9.01
C GLU A 109 0.90 3.66 8.59
N LEU A 110 1.76 2.78 8.08
CA LEU A 110 1.36 1.58 7.36
C LEU A 110 1.97 0.27 7.90
N THR A 111 2.79 0.32 8.95
CA THR A 111 3.56 -0.83 9.44
C THR A 111 3.40 -1.11 10.94
N GLY A 112 2.66 -0.27 11.67
CA GLY A 112 2.34 -0.45 13.08
C GLY A 112 0.83 -0.39 13.36
N GLY A 113 0.49 -0.14 14.61
CA GLY A 113 -0.90 -0.03 15.06
C GLY A 113 -1.68 -1.33 14.96
N ILE A 114 -3.01 -1.20 14.94
CA ILE A 114 -3.95 -2.32 15.07
C ILE A 114 -3.79 -3.43 14.03
N TYR A 115 -3.18 -3.16 12.86
CA TYR A 115 -3.00 -4.20 11.83
C TYR A 115 -1.87 -5.19 12.13
N PHE A 116 -0.92 -4.78 12.97
CA PHE A 116 0.25 -5.58 13.31
C PHE A 116 0.35 -5.85 14.81
N GLY A 117 -0.60 -5.31 15.59
CA GLY A 117 -0.74 -5.60 17.02
C GLY A 117 -1.26 -7.01 17.27
N GLU A 118 -1.26 -7.39 18.54
CA GLU A 118 -1.78 -8.68 18.96
C GLU A 118 -3.29 -8.79 18.70
N HIS A 119 -3.70 -9.92 18.14
CA HIS A 119 -5.08 -10.27 17.84
C HIS A 119 -5.45 -11.54 18.61
N ILE A 120 -6.43 -11.43 19.50
CA ILE A 120 -6.97 -12.56 20.26
C ILE A 120 -8.40 -12.78 19.82
N LEU A 121 -8.72 -14.02 19.46
CA LEU A 121 -10.08 -14.46 19.16
C LEU A 121 -10.34 -15.80 19.85
N GLU A 122 -11.11 -15.75 20.92
CA GLU A 122 -11.55 -16.88 21.74
C GLU A 122 -13.08 -17.03 21.64
N THR A 123 -13.65 -18.00 22.37
CA THR A 123 -15.10 -18.31 22.26
C THR A 123 -15.97 -17.20 22.82
N ASP A 124 -15.54 -16.56 23.90
CA ASP A 124 -16.26 -15.53 24.67
C ASP A 124 -15.49 -14.21 24.80
N GLN A 125 -14.32 -14.11 24.18
CA GLN A 125 -13.46 -12.93 24.20
C GLN A 125 -12.82 -12.67 22.84
N ALA A 126 -12.71 -11.40 22.46
CA ALA A 126 -11.87 -10.95 21.37
C ALA A 126 -11.18 -9.64 21.74
N SER A 127 -9.94 -9.45 21.31
CA SER A 127 -9.20 -8.19 21.49
C SER A 127 -8.23 -7.92 20.34
N ASP A 128 -8.03 -6.63 20.07
CA ASP A 128 -7.06 -6.12 19.11
C ASP A 128 -6.22 -5.03 19.79
N SER A 129 -4.89 -5.15 19.73
CA SER A 129 -3.99 -4.14 20.31
C SER A 129 -3.61 -3.08 19.28
N ASN A 130 -3.82 -1.79 19.59
CA ASN A 130 -3.38 -0.68 18.76
C ASN A 130 -2.17 0.01 19.40
N THR A 131 -1.00 -0.58 19.23
CA THR A 131 0.25 -0.10 19.85
C THR A 131 1.17 0.53 18.81
N TYR A 132 1.90 1.57 19.23
CA TYR A 132 2.96 2.22 18.45
C TYR A 132 4.19 2.45 19.32
N GLN A 133 5.37 2.30 18.73
CA GLN A 133 6.63 2.77 19.29
C GLN A 133 6.86 4.23 18.90
N VAL A 134 7.68 4.92 19.70
CA VAL A 134 7.99 6.34 19.48
C VAL A 134 8.59 6.54 18.09
N GLU A 135 9.52 5.67 17.69
CA GLU A 135 10.21 5.71 16.41
C GLU A 135 9.26 5.56 15.22
N GLU A 136 8.19 4.77 15.37
CA GLU A 136 7.18 4.56 14.33
C GLU A 136 6.38 5.84 14.06
N ILE A 137 6.07 6.57 15.13
CA ILE A 137 5.37 7.86 15.05
C ILE A 137 6.32 8.93 14.50
N GLU A 138 7.56 8.99 14.98
CA GLU A 138 8.51 10.02 14.54
C GLU A 138 8.81 9.93 13.05
N ARG A 139 9.08 8.73 12.51
CA ARG A 139 9.46 8.58 11.09
C ARG A 139 8.34 9.00 10.14
N VAL A 140 7.08 8.67 10.43
CA VAL A 140 5.95 9.02 9.56
C VAL A 140 5.65 10.51 9.63
N VAL A 141 5.79 11.12 10.81
CA VAL A 141 5.65 12.57 10.98
C VAL A 141 6.75 13.31 10.22
N ARG A 142 8.01 12.85 10.28
CA ARG A 142 9.11 13.41 9.50
C ARG A 142 8.84 13.34 7.99
N SER A 143 8.38 12.18 7.48
CA SER A 143 7.99 12.06 6.07
C SER A 143 6.84 13.02 5.69
N ALA A 144 5.92 13.31 6.60
CA ALA A 144 4.88 14.30 6.35
C ALA A 144 5.44 15.72 6.28
N PHE A 145 6.42 16.07 7.11
CA PHE A 145 7.11 17.36 7.05
C PHE A 145 8.01 17.51 5.82
N ASP A 146 8.68 16.45 5.37
CA ASP A 146 9.53 16.48 4.18
C ASP A 146 8.71 16.72 2.88
N LEU A 147 7.42 16.38 2.90
CA LEU A 147 6.48 16.61 1.79
C LEU A 147 5.81 17.99 1.80
N ALA A 148 5.82 18.70 2.92
CA ALA A 148 5.07 19.95 3.14
C ALA A 148 5.90 21.19 2.80
#